data_AF-A0AA43LFC8-F1
#
_entry.id   AF-A0AA43LFC8-F1
#
_cell.length_a   1.000
_cell.length_b   1.000
_cell.length_c   1.000
_cell.angle_alpha   90.00
_cell.angle_beta   90.00
_cell.angle_gamma   90.00
#
_symmetry.space_group_name_H-M   'P 1'
#
loop_
_entity.id
_entity.type
_entity.pdbx_description
1 polymer ?
#
loop_
_entity_poly.entity_id
_entity_poly.type
_entity_poly.pdbx_seq_one_letter_code
_entity_poly.pdbx_strand_id
1 'polypeptide(L)'
;MKTHLLKLFVCIFLLQGYAPTALANEGDAFPKSDAIWVIHLFDVDQWKGEQYVYGLLGDTIVNDMEYQKLYLLNDTILTIDSRDIYVGGIRQDGTKVYIKPADNKNQEELDEFLMFDFNWDGTELIIKKPPMGWYNFAKQPTFENVAPIEYWDIDYSDFYYYYYYYLVEGTGATSGLFFMPFEFILDNSGRGQGGRLICMKQGDEIKYLSEGCASCFETEPISSSISESKKDNIAHVLYTPANDAVQINIESKIPALFQLYDVNGRQVMDFELNETTTTVNAYNLPGGVYIYRISNIGTHQYGKFIKKMI
;
A
#
# COMPACT_ATOMS: atom_id res chain seq x y z
N MET A 1 -89.84 12.09 5.85
CA MET A 1 -90.11 12.00 7.30
C MET A 1 -89.14 10.99 7.89
N LYS A 2 -88.24 11.45 8.80
CA LYS A 2 -87.61 10.72 9.93
C LYS A 2 -86.85 9.40 9.64
N THR A 3 -85.66 9.09 10.16
CA THR A 3 -84.55 9.76 10.86
C THR A 3 -83.48 8.67 11.06
N HIS A 4 -82.20 9.07 11.02
CA HIS A 4 -80.98 8.45 11.60
C HIS A 4 -80.99 7.00 12.12
N LEU A 5 -79.96 6.24 11.75
CA LEU A 5 -78.98 5.81 12.75
C LEU A 5 -77.58 5.58 12.17
N LEU A 6 -76.66 6.32 12.75
CA LEU A 6 -75.22 6.29 12.66
C LEU A 6 -74.67 4.96 13.21
N LYS A 7 -73.90 4.21 12.43
CA LYS A 7 -72.90 3.26 12.95
C LYS A 7 -71.61 3.38 12.13
N LEU A 8 -70.80 4.32 12.59
CA LEU A 8 -69.34 4.34 12.62
C LEU A 8 -68.68 3.03 12.08
N PHE A 9 -68.22 3.04 10.82
CA PHE A 9 -67.20 2.13 10.34
C PHE A 9 -65.92 2.96 10.16
N VAL A 10 -65.12 3.01 11.22
CA VAL A 10 -63.71 3.41 11.13
C VAL A 10 -63.01 2.25 10.43
N CYS A 11 -62.86 2.35 9.11
CA CYS A 11 -61.84 1.57 8.40
C CYS A 11 -60.49 2.12 8.85
N ILE A 12 -59.95 1.47 9.89
CA ILE A 12 -58.55 1.56 10.28
C ILE A 12 -57.74 1.26 9.02
N PHE A 13 -57.14 2.31 8.44
CA PHE A 13 -55.95 2.14 7.63
C PHE A 13 -54.94 1.46 8.55
N LEU A 14 -54.81 0.14 8.39
CA LEU A 14 -53.63 -0.59 8.82
C LEU A 14 -52.48 0.05 8.04
N LEU A 15 -51.87 1.05 8.67
CA LEU A 15 -50.45 1.32 8.55
C LEU A 15 -49.78 -0.05 8.64
N GLN A 16 -49.49 -0.65 7.49
CA GLN A 16 -48.34 -1.51 7.36
C GLN A 16 -47.17 -0.61 7.68
N GLY A 17 -46.90 -0.51 8.98
CA GLY A 17 -45.66 -0.01 9.49
C GLY A 17 -44.59 -0.80 8.77
N TYR A 18 -43.87 -0.09 7.91
CA TYR A 18 -42.43 -0.20 7.87
C TYR A 18 -42.00 -0.47 9.31
N ALA A 19 -41.71 -1.74 9.63
CA ALA A 19 -40.74 -1.96 10.66
C ALA A 19 -39.46 -1.39 10.06
N PRO A 20 -38.89 -0.28 10.55
CA PRO A 20 -37.46 -0.15 10.42
C PRO A 20 -36.92 -1.41 11.09
N THR A 21 -36.41 -2.34 10.29
CA THR A 21 -35.41 -3.28 10.80
C THR A 21 -34.46 -2.43 11.59
N ALA A 22 -34.36 -2.72 12.89
CA ALA A 22 -33.58 -1.97 13.85
C ALA A 22 -32.29 -1.52 13.17
N LEU A 23 -32.13 -0.21 13.00
CA LEU A 23 -30.84 0.36 12.67
C LEU A 23 -29.95 -0.08 13.84
N ALA A 24 -29.14 -1.12 13.61
CA ALA A 24 -27.91 -1.25 14.35
C ALA A 24 -27.26 0.13 14.27
N ASN A 25 -26.97 0.71 15.42
CA ASN A 25 -26.29 2.00 15.51
C ASN A 25 -25.22 2.04 14.41
N GLU A 26 -25.30 3.02 13.50
CA GLU A 26 -24.18 3.33 12.60
C GLU A 26 -23.04 3.90 13.47
N GLY A 27 -22.41 3.03 14.25
CA GLY A 27 -20.96 3.08 14.43
C GLY A 27 -20.36 2.73 13.08
N ASP A 28 -19.30 3.43 12.70
CA ASP A 28 -18.79 3.49 11.33
C ASP A 28 -18.79 2.11 10.64
N ALA A 29 -19.65 1.96 9.63
CA ALA A 29 -19.73 0.73 8.86
C ALA A 29 -18.35 0.45 8.23
N PHE A 30 -17.95 -0.82 8.17
CA PHE A 30 -16.74 -1.22 7.49
C PHE A 30 -16.82 -0.78 6.02
N PRO A 31 -15.71 -0.34 5.38
CA PRO A 31 -15.80 0.31 4.09
C PRO A 31 -16.36 -0.65 3.04
N LYS A 32 -17.26 -0.15 2.20
CA LYS A 32 -17.87 -0.93 1.11
C LYS A 32 -17.19 -0.71 -0.24
N SER A 33 -16.38 0.33 -0.35
CA SER A 33 -15.63 0.66 -1.56
C SER A 33 -14.60 1.75 -1.26
N ASP A 34 -13.68 1.93 -2.20
CA ASP A 34 -12.77 3.07 -2.27
C ASP A 34 -11.90 3.22 -1.01
N ALA A 35 -11.47 2.10 -0.44
CA ALA A 35 -10.70 2.10 0.80
C ALA A 35 -9.30 1.54 0.59
N ILE A 36 -8.30 2.13 1.24
CA ILE A 36 -6.93 1.66 1.27
C ILE A 36 -6.46 1.48 2.71
N TRP A 37 -5.83 0.34 3.00
CA TRP A 37 -5.08 0.08 4.23
C TRP A 37 -3.59 0.03 3.90
N VAL A 38 -2.80 0.82 4.61
CA VAL A 38 -1.33 0.78 4.54
C VAL A 38 -0.81 0.12 5.81
N ILE A 39 -0.13 -1.01 5.66
CA ILE A 39 0.35 -1.83 6.77
C ILE A 39 1.85 -1.94 6.68
N HIS A 40 2.53 -1.71 7.80
CA HIS A 40 3.96 -1.91 7.92
C HIS A 40 4.22 -3.24 8.64
N LEU A 41 4.99 -4.13 8.00
CA LEU A 41 5.42 -5.39 8.59
C LEU A 41 6.85 -5.29 9.11
N PHE A 42 7.08 -5.78 10.33
CA PHE A 42 8.39 -5.87 10.93
C PHE A 42 8.97 -7.28 10.74
N ASP A 43 10.05 -7.39 9.97
CA ASP A 43 10.81 -8.64 9.79
C ASP A 43 11.97 -8.73 10.79
N VAL A 44 12.07 -9.90 11.42
CA VAL A 44 13.06 -10.34 12.40
C VAL A 44 14.48 -10.37 11.81
N ASP A 45 14.62 -10.62 10.50
CA ASP A 45 15.92 -10.92 9.89
C ASP A 45 16.57 -9.75 9.15
N GLN A 46 15.80 -8.79 8.65
CA GLN A 46 16.34 -7.78 7.71
C GLN A 46 16.45 -6.35 8.23
N TRP A 47 15.94 -6.03 9.43
CA TRP A 47 15.88 -4.64 9.94
C TRP A 47 15.19 -3.66 8.98
N LYS A 48 14.49 -4.19 7.97
CA LYS A 48 13.72 -3.46 6.98
C LYS A 48 12.29 -3.87 7.19
N GLY A 49 11.46 -2.91 7.52
CA GLY A 49 10.03 -3.14 7.45
C GLY A 49 9.54 -2.84 6.04
N GLU A 50 8.63 -3.68 5.57
CA GLU A 50 8.01 -3.55 4.25
C GLU A 50 6.59 -3.00 4.43
N GLN A 51 6.22 -2.05 3.56
CA GLN A 51 4.87 -1.54 3.50
C GLN A 51 4.05 -2.33 2.49
N TYR A 52 2.88 -2.77 2.91
CA TYR A 52 1.89 -3.43 2.08
C TYR A 52 0.63 -2.58 2.02
N VAL A 53 0.11 -2.41 0.80
CA VAL A 53 -1.06 -1.57 0.54
C VAL A 53 -2.19 -2.46 0.09
N TYR A 54 -3.29 -2.51 0.83
CA TYR A 54 -4.50 -3.21 0.42
C TYR A 54 -5.54 -2.22 -0.07
N GLY A 55 -6.18 -2.51 -1.20
CA GLY A 55 -7.22 -1.68 -1.80
C GLY A 55 -8.55 -2.44 -1.93
N LEU A 56 -9.65 -1.78 -1.62
CA LEU A 56 -11.01 -2.30 -1.77
C LEU A 56 -11.70 -1.65 -2.98
N LEU A 57 -11.85 -2.39 -4.07
CA LEU A 57 -12.44 -1.86 -5.30
C LEU A 57 -13.27 -2.91 -6.05
N GLY A 58 -14.54 -2.59 -6.26
CA GLY A 58 -15.49 -3.45 -6.97
C GLY A 58 -16.08 -4.56 -6.10
N ASP A 59 -17.05 -5.25 -6.66
CA ASP A 59 -17.89 -6.25 -6.02
C ASP A 59 -17.71 -7.64 -6.66
N THR A 60 -18.06 -8.67 -5.90
CA THR A 60 -18.18 -10.06 -6.37
C THR A 60 -19.32 -10.77 -5.64
N ILE A 61 -19.85 -11.82 -6.26
CA ILE A 61 -20.81 -12.71 -5.64
C ILE A 61 -20.15 -14.08 -5.50
N VAL A 62 -20.15 -14.64 -4.29
CA VAL A 62 -19.68 -16.00 -4.00
C VAL A 62 -20.76 -16.71 -3.21
N ASN A 63 -21.25 -17.86 -3.71
CA ASN A 63 -22.31 -18.65 -3.07
C ASN A 63 -23.54 -17.80 -2.68
N ASP A 64 -24.02 -16.99 -3.62
CA ASP A 64 -25.16 -16.07 -3.46
C ASP A 64 -25.00 -14.97 -2.39
N MET A 65 -23.77 -14.76 -1.90
CA MET A 65 -23.43 -13.67 -0.99
C MET A 65 -22.59 -12.61 -1.71
N GLU A 66 -22.91 -11.34 -1.46
CA GLU A 66 -22.16 -10.19 -1.98
C GLU A 66 -20.92 -9.90 -1.13
N TYR A 67 -19.81 -9.64 -1.80
CA TYR A 67 -18.54 -9.27 -1.19
C TYR A 67 -17.89 -8.13 -1.97
N GLN A 68 -17.05 -7.36 -1.27
CA GLN A 68 -16.23 -6.32 -1.85
C GLN A 68 -14.82 -6.85 -2.08
N LYS A 69 -14.31 -6.67 -3.28
CA LYS A 69 -13.02 -7.24 -3.69
C LYS A 69 -11.88 -6.50 -3.03
N LEU A 70 -11.03 -7.25 -2.34
CA LEU A 70 -9.79 -6.78 -1.76
C LEU A 70 -8.62 -7.19 -2.64
N TYR A 71 -7.71 -6.25 -2.86
CA TYR A 71 -6.49 -6.42 -3.61
C TYR A 71 -5.28 -6.05 -2.77
N LEU A 72 -4.18 -6.78 -2.95
CA LEU A 72 -2.86 -6.30 -2.57
C LEU A 72 -2.33 -5.48 -3.74
N LEU A 73 -2.17 -4.17 -3.51
CA LEU A 73 -1.74 -3.20 -4.51
C LEU A 73 -0.21 -3.19 -4.64
N ASN A 74 0.24 -3.00 -5.87
CA ASN A 74 1.66 -2.85 -6.19
C ASN A 74 2.17 -1.41 -6.02
N ASP A 75 1.26 -0.45 -5.88
CA ASP A 75 1.53 0.97 -5.64
C ASP A 75 0.54 1.58 -4.63
N THR A 76 0.50 2.91 -4.55
CA THR A 76 -0.29 3.67 -3.56
C THR A 76 -1.62 4.21 -4.10
N ILE A 77 -1.96 3.90 -5.36
CA ILE A 77 -3.12 4.43 -6.06
C ILE A 77 -4.18 3.33 -6.15
N LEU A 78 -5.44 3.64 -5.83
CA LEU A 78 -6.52 2.68 -5.97
C LEU A 78 -6.98 2.53 -7.44
N THR A 79 -6.11 1.97 -8.27
CA THR A 79 -6.43 1.59 -9.65
C THR A 79 -5.90 0.20 -9.90
N ILE A 80 -6.78 -0.75 -10.21
CA ILE A 80 -6.37 -2.16 -10.34
C ILE A 80 -5.66 -2.38 -11.69
N ASP A 81 -4.41 -2.84 -11.63
CA ASP A 81 -3.58 -3.22 -12.77
C ASP A 81 -3.15 -4.70 -12.72
N SER A 82 -2.50 -5.17 -13.78
CA SER A 82 -2.08 -6.58 -13.94
C SER A 82 -1.08 -7.11 -12.89
N ARG A 83 -0.45 -6.24 -12.11
CA ARG A 83 0.52 -6.57 -11.05
C ARG A 83 -0.13 -6.62 -9.67
N ASP A 84 -1.37 -6.14 -9.54
CA ASP A 84 -2.13 -6.24 -8.30
C ASP A 84 -2.66 -7.67 -8.11
N ILE A 85 -2.71 -8.11 -6.87
CA ILE A 85 -3.10 -9.47 -6.53
C ILE A 85 -4.48 -9.44 -5.89
N TYR A 86 -5.43 -10.18 -6.45
CA TYR A 86 -6.72 -10.40 -5.81
C TYR A 86 -6.53 -11.26 -4.57
N VAL A 87 -6.91 -10.71 -3.41
CA VAL A 87 -6.71 -11.35 -2.10
C VAL A 87 -7.97 -12.09 -1.66
N GLY A 88 -9.16 -11.56 -1.97
CA GLY A 88 -10.43 -12.17 -1.60
C GLY A 88 -11.59 -11.17 -1.57
N GLY A 89 -12.74 -11.62 -1.12
CA GLY A 89 -13.94 -10.81 -0.93
C GLY A 89 -14.21 -10.54 0.55
N ILE A 90 -14.37 -9.27 0.94
CA ILE A 90 -14.77 -8.86 2.30
C ILE A 90 -16.26 -8.55 2.34
N ARG A 91 -16.95 -8.98 3.39
CA ARG A 91 -18.32 -8.55 3.69
C ARG A 91 -18.49 -8.24 5.17
N GLN A 92 -19.49 -7.41 5.48
CA GLN A 92 -19.92 -7.15 6.85
C GLN A 92 -21.35 -7.65 7.04
N ASP A 93 -21.61 -8.35 8.13
CA ASP A 93 -22.94 -8.76 8.59
C ASP A 93 -23.12 -8.35 10.06
N GLY A 94 -23.98 -7.36 10.29
CA GLY A 94 -24.09 -6.69 11.59
C GLY A 94 -22.74 -6.08 12.00
N THR A 95 -22.21 -6.49 13.15
CA THR A 95 -20.92 -6.03 13.69
C THR A 95 -19.74 -6.91 13.32
N LYS A 96 -19.97 -7.95 12.51
CA LYS A 96 -18.96 -8.93 12.14
C LYS A 96 -18.49 -8.71 10.72
N VAL A 97 -17.18 -8.76 10.53
CA VAL A 97 -16.53 -8.64 9.22
C VAL A 97 -15.93 -9.99 8.86
N TYR A 98 -16.23 -10.47 7.66
CA TYR A 98 -15.81 -11.77 7.13
C TYR A 98 -14.99 -11.57 5.87
N ILE A 99 -14.10 -12.53 5.59
CA ILE A 99 -13.43 -12.63 4.30
C ILE A 99 -13.59 -14.02 3.72
N LYS A 100 -13.94 -14.07 2.43
CA LYS A 100 -13.78 -15.23 1.56
C LYS A 100 -12.45 -15.09 0.83
N PRO A 101 -11.41 -15.87 1.19
CA PRO A 101 -10.11 -15.77 0.55
C PRO A 101 -10.16 -16.14 -0.94
N ALA A 102 -9.23 -15.61 -1.72
CA ALA A 102 -8.93 -16.14 -3.04
C ALA A 102 -8.34 -17.55 -2.94
N ASP A 103 -8.51 -18.34 -4.00
CA ASP A 103 -7.92 -19.68 -4.10
C ASP A 103 -6.40 -19.62 -3.93
N ASN A 104 -5.83 -20.65 -3.31
CA ASN A 104 -4.39 -20.74 -3.20
C ASN A 104 -3.73 -21.08 -4.55
N LYS A 105 -2.40 -21.16 -4.62
CA LYS A 105 -1.66 -21.49 -5.86
C LYS A 105 -2.00 -22.85 -6.46
N ASN A 106 -2.57 -23.76 -5.66
CA ASN A 106 -3.01 -25.08 -6.11
C ASN A 106 -4.46 -25.05 -6.60
N GLN A 107 -5.10 -23.87 -6.66
CA GLN A 107 -6.53 -23.68 -6.97
C GLN A 107 -7.44 -24.38 -5.95
N GLU A 108 -6.97 -24.51 -4.71
CA GLU A 108 -7.78 -25.04 -3.63
C GLU A 108 -8.57 -23.89 -3.00
N GLU A 109 -9.87 -24.10 -2.91
CA GLU A 109 -10.80 -23.17 -2.27
C GLU A 109 -10.56 -23.14 -0.76
N LEU A 110 -10.48 -21.93 -0.19
CA LEU A 110 -10.36 -21.70 1.25
C LEU A 110 -11.72 -21.29 1.82
N ASP A 111 -12.05 -21.76 3.03
CA ASP A 111 -13.29 -21.40 3.70
C ASP A 111 -13.30 -19.92 4.12
N GLU A 112 -14.50 -19.33 4.10
CA GLU A 112 -14.72 -18.02 4.69
C GLU A 112 -14.40 -18.06 6.20
N PHE A 113 -13.79 -17.00 6.70
CA PHE A 113 -13.56 -16.85 8.14
C PHE A 113 -13.85 -15.43 8.64
N LEU A 114 -14.12 -15.35 9.93
CA LEU A 114 -14.34 -14.10 10.65
C LEU A 114 -13.02 -13.33 10.79
N MET A 115 -12.98 -12.08 10.37
CA MET A 115 -11.82 -11.20 10.59
C MET A 115 -11.96 -10.42 11.90
N PHE A 116 -13.11 -9.76 12.07
CA PHE A 116 -13.37 -8.83 13.18
C PHE A 116 -14.79 -9.00 13.72
N ASP A 117 -14.96 -8.82 15.03
CA ASP A 117 -16.27 -8.64 15.68
C ASP A 117 -16.23 -7.37 16.54
N PHE A 118 -16.87 -6.31 16.06
CA PHE A 118 -16.90 -5.01 16.75
C PHE A 118 -17.80 -4.98 17.98
N ASN A 119 -18.61 -6.02 18.22
CA ASN A 119 -19.39 -6.16 19.46
C ASN A 119 -18.67 -6.98 20.54
N TRP A 120 -17.43 -7.40 20.31
CA TRP A 120 -16.69 -8.20 21.27
C TRP A 120 -16.38 -7.38 22.53
N ASP A 121 -16.76 -7.93 23.68
CA ASP A 121 -16.64 -7.30 25.01
C ASP A 121 -15.31 -7.59 25.70
N GLY A 122 -14.38 -8.28 25.02
CA GLY A 122 -13.06 -8.61 25.54
C GLY A 122 -12.99 -9.88 26.38
N THR A 123 -14.06 -10.70 26.43
CA THR A 123 -14.10 -11.92 27.26
C THR A 123 -13.41 -13.12 26.60
N GLU A 124 -14.01 -13.67 25.53
CA GLU A 124 -13.44 -14.78 24.75
C GLU A 124 -13.81 -14.58 23.28
N LEU A 125 -12.80 -14.60 22.41
CA LEU A 125 -13.01 -14.58 20.96
C LEU A 125 -12.03 -15.58 20.36
N ILE A 126 -12.55 -16.70 19.88
CA ILE A 126 -11.76 -17.70 19.16
C ILE A 126 -12.00 -17.48 17.68
N ILE A 127 -10.97 -17.05 16.96
CA ILE A 127 -11.03 -16.93 15.51
C ILE A 127 -10.20 -18.04 14.87
N LYS A 128 -10.85 -18.79 13.98
CA LYS A 128 -10.19 -19.74 13.08
C LYS A 128 -9.64 -18.99 11.88
N LYS A 129 -8.33 -18.76 11.85
CA LYS A 129 -7.68 -18.07 10.74
C LYS A 129 -6.66 -18.97 10.07
N PRO A 130 -6.51 -18.90 8.73
CA PRO A 130 -5.31 -19.43 8.11
C PRO A 130 -4.08 -18.62 8.59
N PRO A 131 -2.91 -19.26 8.76
CA PRO A 131 -1.70 -18.61 9.27
C PRO A 131 -1.06 -17.70 8.20
N MET A 132 -1.71 -16.57 7.92
CA MET A 132 -1.09 -15.47 7.20
C MET A 132 -0.14 -14.73 8.13
N GLY A 133 1.15 -14.71 7.79
CA GLY A 133 2.12 -13.81 8.44
C GLY A 133 2.66 -14.27 9.79
N TRP A 134 2.94 -15.56 10.04
CA TRP A 134 3.81 -15.99 11.15
C TRP A 134 5.10 -16.69 10.69
N TYR A 135 5.02 -17.54 9.66
CA TYR A 135 6.18 -18.25 9.10
C TYR A 135 6.59 -17.78 7.71
N ASN A 136 5.77 -16.96 7.06
CA ASN A 136 5.96 -16.50 5.69
C ASN A 136 6.08 -14.98 5.60
N PHE A 137 6.69 -14.32 6.61
CA PHE A 137 7.00 -12.88 6.53
C PHE A 137 7.90 -12.53 5.34
N ALA A 138 8.65 -13.50 4.82
CA ALA A 138 9.45 -13.37 3.61
C ALA A 138 8.64 -13.44 2.29
N LYS A 139 7.32 -13.60 2.35
CA LYS A 139 6.43 -13.66 1.18
C LYS A 139 5.35 -12.60 1.27
N GLN A 140 4.87 -12.18 0.11
CA GLN A 140 3.72 -11.27 0.01
C GLN A 140 2.55 -11.81 0.84
N PRO A 141 1.87 -10.95 1.63
CA PRO A 141 0.81 -11.35 2.54
C PRO A 141 -0.48 -11.63 1.75
N THR A 142 -0.50 -12.74 1.03
CA THR A 142 -1.64 -13.25 0.26
C THR A 142 -1.98 -14.67 0.73
N PHE A 143 -3.12 -15.19 0.26
CA PHE A 143 -3.53 -16.57 0.54
C PHE A 143 -2.91 -17.61 -0.40
N GLU A 144 -2.08 -17.18 -1.35
CA GLU A 144 -1.50 -18.03 -2.40
C GLU A 144 -0.77 -19.26 -1.83
N ASN A 145 -0.13 -19.14 -0.67
CA ASN A 145 0.68 -20.20 -0.07
C ASN A 145 0.02 -20.87 1.15
N VAL A 146 -1.24 -20.55 1.43
CA VAL A 146 -1.99 -21.13 2.57
C VAL A 146 -2.52 -22.51 2.19
N ALA A 147 -2.28 -23.50 3.05
CA ALA A 147 -2.91 -24.81 2.91
C ALA A 147 -4.34 -24.79 3.48
N PRO A 148 -5.35 -25.41 2.83
CA PRO A 148 -6.75 -25.37 3.28
C PRO A 148 -7.00 -25.97 4.66
N ILE A 149 -6.10 -26.80 5.17
CA ILE A 149 -6.26 -27.52 6.44
C ILE A 149 -5.49 -26.87 7.60
N GLU A 150 -4.74 -25.80 7.34
CA GLU A 150 -4.02 -25.08 8.38
C GLU A 150 -4.89 -23.91 8.86
N TYR A 151 -5.89 -24.19 9.69
CA TYR A 151 -6.56 -23.15 10.48
C TYR A 151 -6.02 -23.20 11.89
N TRP A 152 -5.66 -22.04 12.44
CA TRP A 152 -5.27 -21.90 13.82
C TRP A 152 -6.44 -21.33 14.62
N ASP A 153 -6.73 -21.98 15.75
CA ASP A 153 -7.59 -21.41 16.78
C ASP A 153 -6.79 -20.32 17.49
N ILE A 154 -7.12 -19.06 17.23
CA ILE A 154 -6.54 -17.92 17.93
C ILE A 154 -7.51 -17.52 19.02
N ASP A 155 -7.19 -17.86 20.26
CA ASP A 155 -7.92 -17.40 21.44
C ASP A 155 -7.42 -16.01 21.85
N TYR A 156 -8.26 -15.01 21.63
CA TYR A 156 -7.94 -13.63 21.96
C TYR A 156 -7.88 -13.33 23.47
N SER A 157 -8.48 -14.20 24.31
CA SER A 157 -8.49 -14.03 25.77
C SER A 157 -7.11 -14.29 26.41
N ASP A 158 -6.31 -15.14 25.78
CA ASP A 158 -4.94 -15.48 26.24
C ASP A 158 -3.93 -14.35 26.00
N PHE A 159 -4.25 -13.36 25.17
CA PHE A 159 -3.32 -12.27 24.80
C PHE A 159 -3.35 -11.05 25.73
N TYR A 160 -4.09 -11.14 26.85
CA TYR A 160 -4.33 -10.04 27.80
C TYR A 160 -3.06 -9.43 28.43
N TYR A 161 -1.90 -10.08 28.30
CA TYR A 161 -0.71 -9.72 29.06
C TYR A 161 0.44 -9.06 28.30
N TYR A 162 0.42 -8.97 26.96
CA TYR A 162 1.60 -8.45 26.26
C TYR A 162 1.39 -7.50 25.08
N TYR A 163 0.20 -7.33 24.47
CA TYR A 163 0.10 -6.57 23.22
C TYR A 163 -1.18 -5.76 23.04
N TYR A 164 -1.01 -4.57 22.46
CA TYR A 164 -2.05 -3.58 22.19
C TYR A 164 -2.82 -3.92 20.90
N TYR A 165 -3.76 -4.86 20.99
CA TYR A 165 -4.73 -5.06 19.92
C TYR A 165 -5.94 -4.17 20.12
N TYR A 166 -6.10 -3.18 19.25
CA TYR A 166 -7.28 -2.33 19.25
C TYR A 166 -8.06 -2.53 17.96
N LEU A 167 -9.36 -2.78 18.11
CA LEU A 167 -10.31 -2.66 17.02
C LEU A 167 -10.76 -1.20 16.95
N VAL A 168 -10.63 -0.62 15.77
CA VAL A 168 -11.16 0.70 15.43
C VAL A 168 -12.38 0.45 14.54
N GLU A 169 -13.56 0.86 15.00
CA GLU A 169 -14.80 0.76 14.24
C GLU A 169 -14.61 1.36 12.84
N GLY A 170 -15.20 0.71 11.83
CA GLY A 170 -15.04 1.11 10.43
C GLY A 170 -13.64 0.94 9.83
N THR A 171 -12.63 0.53 10.60
CA THR A 171 -11.24 0.42 10.13
C THR A 171 -10.67 -0.99 10.25
N GLY A 172 -11.03 -1.72 11.31
CA GLY A 172 -10.45 -3.03 11.63
C GLY A 172 -9.40 -2.92 12.74
N ALA A 173 -8.37 -3.76 12.72
CA ALA A 173 -7.37 -3.79 13.77
C ALA A 173 -6.18 -2.84 13.54
N THR A 174 -5.60 -2.33 14.63
CA THR A 174 -4.35 -1.55 14.61
C THR A 174 -3.13 -2.36 14.16
N SER A 175 -3.21 -3.69 14.10
CA SER A 175 -2.19 -4.54 13.49
C SER A 175 -2.37 -4.75 11.97
N GLY A 176 -3.45 -4.23 11.39
CA GLY A 176 -3.81 -4.41 9.98
C GLY A 176 -4.94 -5.43 9.76
N LEU A 177 -5.16 -5.84 8.50
CA LEU A 177 -6.30 -6.67 8.12
C LEU A 177 -6.18 -8.15 8.56
N PHE A 178 -5.02 -8.77 8.29
CA PHE A 178 -4.84 -10.22 8.45
C PHE A 178 -3.87 -10.62 9.55
N PHE A 179 -3.11 -9.67 10.06
CA PHE A 179 -2.03 -9.95 10.98
C PHE A 179 -2.57 -10.24 12.37
N MET A 180 -1.88 -11.12 13.08
CA MET A 180 -2.15 -11.41 14.47
C MET A 180 -2.14 -10.11 15.31
N PRO A 181 -2.78 -10.11 16.50
CA PRO A 181 -2.89 -8.95 17.40
C PRO A 181 -1.58 -8.38 17.96
N PHE A 182 -0.45 -8.56 17.28
CA PHE A 182 0.86 -8.12 17.73
C PHE A 182 1.30 -6.92 16.94
N GLU A 183 1.28 -5.75 17.59
CA GLU A 183 1.93 -4.57 17.04
C GLU A 183 3.47 -4.70 17.14
N PHE A 184 3.97 -5.44 18.15
CA PHE A 184 5.41 -5.58 18.43
C PHE A 184 5.77 -6.80 19.30
N ILE A 185 5.87 -8.02 18.78
CA ILE A 185 6.59 -9.05 19.56
C ILE A 185 8.05 -8.64 19.56
N LEU A 186 8.61 -8.20 20.69
CA LEU A 186 10.06 -8.25 20.81
C LEU A 186 10.41 -9.73 20.92
N ASP A 187 11.10 -10.27 19.92
CA ASP A 187 11.65 -11.62 20.05
C ASP A 187 12.58 -11.68 21.27
N ASN A 188 13.06 -12.86 21.63
CA ASN A 188 13.99 -13.02 22.76
C ASN A 188 15.32 -12.24 22.61
N SER A 189 15.53 -11.54 21.48
CA SER A 189 16.64 -10.64 21.22
C SER A 189 16.25 -9.14 21.15
N GLY A 190 15.00 -8.79 21.43
CA GLY A 190 14.53 -7.40 21.42
C GLY A 190 14.12 -6.89 20.03
N ARG A 191 13.82 -7.76 19.06
CA ARG A 191 13.41 -7.37 17.69
C ARG A 191 11.90 -7.43 17.53
N GLY A 192 11.28 -6.34 17.08
CA GLY A 192 9.84 -6.27 16.81
C GLY A 192 9.40 -7.25 15.70
N GLN A 193 8.34 -8.01 15.95
CA GLN A 193 7.67 -8.87 14.99
C GLN A 193 6.19 -8.49 14.94
N GLY A 194 5.61 -8.50 13.75
CA GLY A 194 4.18 -8.27 13.55
C GLY A 194 3.87 -7.23 12.50
N GLY A 195 2.65 -6.74 12.54
CA GLY A 195 2.15 -5.73 11.63
C GLY A 195 1.58 -4.55 12.39
N ARG A 196 1.72 -3.36 11.80
CA ARG A 196 1.13 -2.12 12.29
C ARG A 196 0.37 -1.46 11.15
N LEU A 197 -0.90 -1.16 11.38
CA LEU A 197 -1.68 -0.31 10.49
C LEU A 197 -1.09 1.10 10.58
N ILE A 198 -0.57 1.61 9.47
CA ILE A 198 -0.05 2.98 9.38
C ILE A 198 -1.20 3.94 9.12
N CYS A 199 -2.08 3.58 8.19
CA CYS A 199 -3.22 4.39 7.83
C CYS A 199 -4.34 3.55 7.21
N MET A 200 -5.58 3.99 7.42
CA MET A 200 -6.71 3.65 6.57
C MET A 200 -7.32 4.92 5.99
N LYS A 201 -7.55 4.91 4.68
CA LYS A 201 -8.24 5.99 3.96
C LYS A 201 -9.44 5.44 3.21
N GLN A 202 -10.47 6.26 3.07
CA GLN A 202 -11.64 5.99 2.24
C GLN A 202 -11.91 7.18 1.33
N GLY A 203 -11.75 7.00 0.03
CA GLY A 203 -11.59 8.07 -0.95
C GLY A 203 -10.43 8.99 -0.56
N ASP A 204 -10.72 10.28 -0.46
CA ASP A 204 -9.74 11.30 -0.07
C ASP A 204 -9.64 11.50 1.45
N GLU A 205 -10.45 10.82 2.25
CA GLU A 205 -10.50 11.00 3.71
C GLU A 205 -9.63 9.97 4.44
N ILE A 206 -8.79 10.45 5.36
CA ILE A 206 -8.03 9.59 6.27
C ILE A 206 -8.94 9.24 7.47
N LYS A 207 -9.33 7.97 7.58
CA LYS A 207 -10.16 7.45 8.68
C LYS A 207 -9.32 7.03 9.88
N TYR A 208 -8.08 6.60 9.63
CA TYR A 208 -7.14 6.24 10.67
C TYR A 208 -5.72 6.65 10.25
N LEU A 209 -4.97 7.23 11.18
CA LEU A 209 -3.55 7.50 11.05
C LEU A 209 -2.86 7.12 12.36
N SER A 210 -1.86 6.26 12.26
CA SER A 210 -1.09 5.79 13.40
C SER A 210 -0.31 6.93 14.06
N GLU A 211 -0.19 6.88 15.39
CA GLU A 211 0.60 7.85 16.14
C GLU A 211 2.06 7.84 15.66
N GLY A 212 2.61 9.04 15.46
CA GLY A 212 3.96 9.27 14.95
C GLY A 212 4.07 9.38 13.43
N CYS A 213 3.03 8.98 12.68
CA CYS A 213 3.03 9.06 11.23
C CYS A 213 2.53 10.43 10.75
N ALA A 214 3.23 11.04 9.79
CA ALA A 214 2.81 12.32 9.20
C ALA A 214 1.83 12.15 8.01
N SER A 215 1.80 10.96 7.40
CA SER A 215 0.91 10.64 6.28
C SER A 215 0.77 9.12 6.12
N CYS A 216 -0.20 8.67 5.31
CA CYS A 216 -0.47 7.25 5.07
C CYS A 216 0.66 6.52 4.35
N PHE A 217 1.36 7.25 3.50
CA PHE A 217 2.52 6.75 2.79
C PHE A 217 3.68 7.54 3.35
N GLU A 218 4.35 6.99 4.36
CA GLU A 218 5.64 7.52 4.75
C GLU A 218 6.52 7.42 3.51
N THR A 219 6.66 8.54 2.81
CA THR A 219 7.80 8.73 1.94
C THR A 219 8.99 8.68 2.88
N GLU A 220 9.54 7.48 3.12
CA GLU A 220 10.97 7.32 2.92
C GLU A 220 11.25 8.18 1.69
N PRO A 221 12.03 9.28 1.82
CA PRO A 221 12.16 10.25 0.77
C PRO A 221 12.41 9.41 -0.47
N ILE A 222 11.48 9.48 -1.45
CA ILE A 222 11.60 8.72 -2.67
C ILE A 222 12.87 9.29 -3.29
N SER A 223 13.99 8.70 -2.93
CA SER A 223 15.13 8.55 -3.78
C SER A 223 14.58 7.64 -4.86
N SER A 224 13.86 8.25 -5.80
CA SER A 224 13.98 7.90 -7.19
C SER A 224 15.43 8.20 -7.63
N SER A 225 16.43 7.73 -6.89
CA SER A 225 17.54 7.07 -7.52
C SER A 225 16.93 5.84 -8.16
N ILE A 226 16.49 6.01 -9.40
CA ILE A 226 16.63 4.95 -10.41
C ILE A 226 17.96 4.31 -10.08
N SER A 227 17.97 3.01 -9.76
CA SER A 227 19.22 2.30 -9.56
C SER A 227 20.09 2.64 -10.76
N GLU A 228 21.16 3.42 -10.55
CA GLU A 228 22.18 3.58 -11.56
C GLU A 228 22.67 2.15 -11.75
N SER A 229 22.20 1.49 -12.81
CA SER A 229 22.86 0.31 -13.29
C SER A 229 24.25 0.82 -13.61
N LYS A 230 25.20 0.62 -12.71
CA LYS A 230 26.63 0.72 -12.98
C LYS A 230 26.95 -0.39 -13.98
N LYS A 231 26.45 -0.23 -15.20
CA LYS A 231 27.17 -0.69 -16.37
C LYS A 231 28.44 0.16 -16.38
N ASP A 232 29.57 -0.48 -16.68
CA ASP A 232 30.87 0.16 -16.74
C ASP A 232 30.76 1.54 -17.38
N ASN A 233 31.14 2.57 -16.62
CA ASN A 233 31.01 3.95 -17.06
C ASN A 233 31.86 4.11 -18.32
N ILE A 234 31.21 4.28 -19.47
CA ILE A 234 31.92 4.51 -20.73
C ILE A 234 32.71 5.82 -20.71
N ALA A 235 32.35 6.75 -19.82
CA ALA A 235 33.03 8.02 -19.66
C ALA A 235 33.09 8.55 -18.21
N HIS A 236 34.12 9.34 -17.92
CA HIS A 236 34.26 10.15 -16.71
C HIS A 236 34.03 11.63 -17.06
N VAL A 237 33.02 12.25 -16.43
CA VAL A 237 32.69 13.67 -16.62
C VAL A 237 33.05 14.46 -15.36
N LEU A 238 33.87 15.50 -15.51
CA LEU A 238 34.39 16.33 -14.43
C LEU A 238 34.12 17.81 -14.74
N TYR A 239 33.47 18.51 -13.82
CA TYR A 239 33.34 19.97 -13.88
C TYR A 239 34.43 20.63 -13.04
N THR A 240 35.16 21.57 -13.64
CA THR A 240 36.21 22.36 -12.98
C THR A 240 35.76 23.81 -12.81
N PRO A 241 35.34 24.24 -11.60
CA PRO A 241 34.86 25.60 -11.36
C PRO A 241 35.89 26.70 -11.63
N ALA A 242 37.19 26.41 -11.49
CA ALA A 242 38.25 27.41 -11.68
C ALA A 242 38.33 27.93 -13.12
N ASN A 243 37.95 27.11 -14.10
CA ASN A 243 38.08 27.41 -15.52
C ASN A 243 36.73 27.35 -16.27
N ASP A 244 35.62 27.22 -15.54
CA ASP A 244 34.29 26.94 -16.09
C ASP A 244 34.34 25.89 -17.21
N ALA A 245 34.99 24.75 -16.95
CA ALA A 245 35.22 23.73 -17.96
C ALA A 245 34.65 22.37 -17.55
N VAL A 246 34.01 21.69 -18.49
CA VAL A 246 33.56 20.30 -18.36
C VAL A 246 34.53 19.43 -19.16
N GLN A 247 35.24 18.54 -18.48
CA GLN A 247 36.10 17.54 -19.11
C GLN A 247 35.34 16.20 -19.19
N ILE A 248 35.34 15.58 -20.36
CA ILE A 248 34.70 14.31 -20.65
C ILE A 248 35.80 13.37 -21.13
N ASN A 249 36.08 12.32 -20.37
CA ASN A 249 37.09 11.31 -20.69
C ASN A 249 36.41 9.97 -20.99
N ILE A 250 36.57 9.43 -22.18
CA ILE A 250 35.97 8.17 -22.64
C ILE A 250 37.08 7.13 -22.72
N GLU A 251 36.84 5.93 -22.17
CA GLU A 251 37.87 4.89 -22.08
C GLU A 251 38.35 4.37 -23.45
N SER A 252 37.49 4.45 -24.47
CA SER A 252 37.81 4.04 -25.84
C SER A 252 37.15 4.96 -26.86
N LYS A 253 37.74 5.08 -28.06
CA LYS A 253 37.22 5.94 -29.13
C LYS A 253 35.95 5.32 -29.74
N ILE A 254 34.81 5.62 -29.15
CA ILE A 254 33.48 5.19 -29.61
C ILE A 254 32.68 6.42 -30.04
N PRO A 255 31.91 6.37 -31.14
CA PRO A 255 30.96 7.43 -31.48
C PRO A 255 29.94 7.54 -30.35
N ALA A 256 29.91 8.69 -29.67
CA ALA A 256 28.93 8.96 -28.62
C ALA A 256 28.38 10.37 -28.74
N LEU A 257 27.11 10.56 -28.39
CA LEU A 257 26.47 11.87 -28.34
C LEU A 257 26.46 12.35 -26.89
N PHE A 258 27.07 13.51 -26.62
CA PHE A 258 26.91 14.22 -25.35
C PHE A 258 25.73 15.18 -25.46
N GLN A 259 24.88 15.20 -24.43
CA GLN A 259 23.77 16.14 -24.28
C GLN A 259 23.77 16.67 -22.85
N LEU A 260 23.48 17.96 -22.67
CA LEU A 260 23.38 18.63 -21.39
C LEU A 260 22.03 19.32 -21.25
N TYR A 261 21.42 19.18 -20.09
CA TYR A 261 20.10 19.72 -19.75
C TYR A 261 20.20 20.59 -18.50
N ASP A 262 19.43 21.67 -18.47
CA ASP A 262 19.19 22.43 -17.24
C ASP A 262 18.13 21.76 -16.34
N VAL A 263 17.91 22.31 -15.13
CA VAL A 263 16.95 21.77 -14.15
C VAL A 263 15.50 21.75 -14.63
N ASN A 264 15.16 22.52 -15.67
CA ASN A 264 13.82 22.52 -16.26
C ASN A 264 13.70 21.49 -17.39
N GLY A 265 14.74 20.67 -17.61
CA GLY A 265 14.78 19.68 -18.67
C GLY A 265 15.06 20.26 -20.06
N ARG A 266 15.43 21.54 -20.18
CA ARG A 266 15.78 22.14 -21.47
C ARG A 266 17.20 21.76 -21.85
N GLN A 267 17.39 21.25 -23.07
CA GLN A 267 18.72 20.98 -23.62
C GLN A 267 19.47 22.29 -23.85
N VAL A 268 20.64 22.43 -23.23
CA VAL A 268 21.50 23.63 -23.30
C VAL A 268 22.77 23.41 -24.13
N MET A 269 23.12 22.14 -24.41
CA MET A 269 24.32 21.79 -25.19
C MET A 269 24.21 20.36 -25.71
N ASP A 270 24.69 20.13 -26.93
CA ASP A 270 24.87 18.80 -27.51
C ASP A 270 25.97 18.79 -28.57
N PHE A 271 26.69 17.67 -28.66
CA PHE A 271 27.73 17.44 -29.67
C PHE A 271 28.18 15.98 -29.70
N GLU A 272 28.78 15.58 -30.82
CA GLU A 272 29.42 14.27 -30.97
C GLU A 272 30.79 14.23 -30.30
N LEU A 273 31.02 13.19 -29.51
CA LEU A 273 32.30 12.86 -28.89
C LEU A 273 33.11 12.02 -29.87
N ASN A 274 34.09 12.67 -30.49
CA ASN A 274 34.99 12.05 -31.48
C ASN A 274 36.39 11.75 -30.92
N GLU A 275 36.67 12.17 -29.69
CA GLU A 275 37.96 12.01 -29.03
C GLU A 275 37.79 11.35 -27.66
N THR A 276 38.83 10.68 -27.17
CA THR A 276 38.84 10.06 -25.84
C THR A 276 38.85 11.11 -24.73
N THR A 277 39.25 12.35 -25.01
CA THR A 277 39.15 13.46 -24.07
C THR A 277 38.59 14.66 -24.81
N THR A 278 37.45 15.17 -24.34
CA THR A 278 36.85 16.41 -24.84
C THR A 278 36.72 17.39 -23.68
N THR A 279 37.13 18.64 -23.88
CA THR A 279 36.92 19.71 -22.91
C THR A 279 36.00 20.76 -23.50
N VAL A 280 34.94 21.10 -22.77
CA VAL A 280 33.95 22.08 -23.21
C VAL A 280 33.87 23.23 -22.22
N ASN A 281 33.77 24.43 -22.77
CA ASN A 281 33.62 25.64 -21.99
C ASN A 281 32.15 25.79 -21.55
N ALA A 282 31.94 25.93 -20.25
CA ALA A 282 30.66 26.13 -19.56
C ALA A 282 30.45 27.58 -19.09
N TYR A 283 31.29 28.54 -19.51
CA TYR A 283 31.24 29.95 -19.11
C TYR A 283 29.88 30.58 -19.36
N ASN A 284 29.27 30.31 -20.52
CA ASN A 284 27.97 30.86 -20.91
C ASN A 284 26.77 30.18 -20.22
N LEU A 285 27.00 29.11 -19.44
CA LEU A 285 25.95 28.46 -18.68
C LEU A 285 25.67 29.26 -17.39
N PRO A 286 24.40 29.56 -17.05
CA PRO A 286 24.05 30.12 -15.75
C PRO A 286 24.52 29.26 -14.57
N GLY A 287 24.56 29.83 -13.36
CA GLY A 287 24.70 29.02 -12.16
C GLY A 287 23.47 28.11 -11.98
N GLY A 288 23.69 26.84 -11.66
CA GLY A 288 22.61 25.85 -11.54
C GLY A 288 23.10 24.41 -11.51
N VAL A 289 22.13 23.49 -11.45
CA VAL A 289 22.37 22.05 -11.59
C VAL A 289 22.17 21.67 -13.05
N TYR A 290 23.08 20.87 -13.57
CA TYR A 290 23.03 20.36 -14.94
C TYR A 290 23.03 18.84 -14.93
N ILE A 291 22.22 18.27 -15.81
CA ILE A 291 22.12 16.82 -16.02
C ILE A 291 22.71 16.52 -17.39
N TYR A 292 23.63 15.58 -17.47
CA TYR A 292 24.19 15.15 -18.75
C TYR A 292 23.71 13.75 -19.13
N ARG A 293 23.71 13.50 -20.44
CA ARG A 293 23.49 12.20 -21.06
C ARG A 293 24.59 11.95 -22.09
N ILE A 294 25.21 10.78 -22.04
CA ILE A 294 26.11 10.28 -23.07
C ILE A 294 25.47 9.04 -23.69
N SER A 295 25.24 9.06 -24.99
CA SER A 295 24.58 7.96 -25.71
C SER A 295 25.48 7.37 -26.78
N ASN A 296 25.66 6.06 -26.75
CA ASN A 296 26.24 5.25 -27.82
C ASN A 296 25.23 4.12 -28.15
N ILE A 297 25.44 3.38 -29.24
CA ILE A 297 24.54 2.31 -29.72
C ILE A 297 24.23 1.34 -28.57
N GLY A 298 23.00 1.39 -28.08
CA GLY A 298 22.49 0.52 -27.00
C GLY A 298 23.00 0.85 -25.59
N THR A 299 23.77 1.93 -25.40
CA THR A 299 24.29 2.34 -24.09
C THR A 299 23.99 3.81 -23.81
N HIS A 300 23.50 4.08 -22.61
CA HIS A 300 23.28 5.42 -22.11
C HIS A 300 23.94 5.55 -20.74
N GLN A 301 24.73 6.60 -20.57
CA GLN A 301 25.25 7.03 -19.28
C GLN A 301 24.64 8.39 -18.94
N TYR A 302 24.29 8.56 -17.67
CA TYR A 302 23.75 9.81 -17.15
C TYR A 302 24.59 10.28 -15.97
N GLY A 303 24.52 11.57 -15.65
CA GLY A 303 25.08 12.10 -14.42
C GLY A 303 24.75 13.58 -14.27
N LYS A 304 25.35 14.22 -13.26
CA LYS A 304 25.07 15.62 -12.95
C LYS A 304 26.29 16.37 -12.44
N PHE A 305 26.30 17.69 -12.63
CA PHE A 305 27.24 18.60 -11.98
C PHE A 305 26.55 19.91 -11.57
N ILE A 306 27.21 20.66 -10.70
CA ILE A 306 26.70 21.94 -10.18
C ILE A 306 27.66 23.06 -10.58
N LYS A 307 27.16 24.05 -11.31
CA LYS A 307 27.85 25.32 -11.53
C LYS A 307 27.39 26.33 -10.47
N LYS A 308 28.30 26.84 -9.66
CA LYS A 308 27.98 27.87 -8.66
C LYS A 308 27.67 29.19 -9.38
N MET A 309 26.71 29.96 -8.85
CA MET A 309 26.53 31.36 -9.24
C MET A 309 27.77 32.12 -8.75
N ILE A 310 28.45 32.81 -9.67
CA ILE A 310 29.55 33.74 -9.39
C ILE A 310 29.01 35.15 -9.67
#